data_AF-A0A8C6V577-F1
#
_entry.id   AF-A0A8C6V577-F1
#
_cell.length_a   1.000
_cell.length_b   1.000
_cell.length_c   1.000
_cell.angle_alpha   90.00
_cell.angle_beta   90.00
_cell.angle_gamma   90.00
#
_symmetry.space_group_name_H-M   'P 1'
#
loop_
_entity.id
_entity.type
_entity.pdbx_description
1 polymer ?
#
loop_
_entity_poly.entity_id
_entity_poly.type
_entity_poly.pdbx_seq_one_letter_code
_entity_poly.pdbx_strand_id
1 'polypeptide(L)'
;MDPNLIFWKSHGQSFLSRVKMWFDLLDPSVLFSTDFDIQNAHSVLGTDKIQSTKYGHGAATVALSSVHADTGEVLPLIFRPPALLPLSSPIVYAAFMPHSTVKSALLCHFMLQSYYTGFNYVNRNASLKQEKEMALKQILLNLGTVSYATCAGALPQILIKQLGVRTPFVLNFCRTVLPVPLAAILAYFNLTTVRSEEPENGIQVFDSEGNAVGLSKSAGEKAVRETALSRAALLGTTAAVPNLILALLQRTRLFQRRSVLLASLRPFSVVFILGLMVPVSFSLFPQLGTIKKERLEEELQAAAVDGHLYYHRGL
;
A
#
# COMPACT_ATOMS: atom_id res chain seq x y z
N MET A 1 -8.51 -26.05 -1.13
CA MET A 1 -7.53 -25.45 -0.21
C MET A 1 -6.88 -24.27 -0.90
N ASP A 2 -6.79 -23.13 -0.23
CA ASP A 2 -6.18 -21.92 -0.77
C ASP A 2 -4.64 -22.03 -0.78
N PRO A 3 -3.97 -21.98 -1.96
CA PRO A 3 -2.52 -22.17 -2.05
C PRO A 3 -1.73 -20.99 -1.45
N ASN A 4 -2.28 -19.78 -1.52
CA ASN A 4 -1.67 -18.57 -0.96
C ASN A 4 -1.62 -18.67 0.57
N LEU A 5 -2.70 -19.13 1.21
CA LEU A 5 -2.77 -19.34 2.66
C LEU A 5 -1.72 -20.31 3.15
N ILE A 6 -1.55 -21.46 2.48
CA ILE A 6 -0.57 -22.48 2.86
C ILE A 6 0.86 -21.93 2.76
N PHE A 7 1.14 -21.16 1.70
CA PHE A 7 2.43 -20.51 1.53
C PHE A 7 2.72 -19.50 2.65
N TRP A 8 1.78 -18.58 2.93
CA TRP A 8 1.95 -17.55 3.95
C TRP A 8 1.91 -18.10 5.38
N LYS A 9 1.29 -19.26 5.62
CA LYS A 9 1.33 -19.92 6.93
C LYS A 9 2.73 -20.45 7.25
N SER A 10 3.43 -20.97 6.23
CA SER A 10 4.77 -21.54 6.38
C SER A 10 5.89 -20.49 6.35
N HIS A 11 5.65 -19.28 5.84
CA HIS A 11 6.67 -18.24 5.67
C HIS A 11 6.30 -16.89 6.29
N GLY A 12 7.29 -16.07 6.68
CA GLY A 12 7.04 -14.68 7.11
C GLY A 12 6.59 -14.51 8.57
N GLN A 13 6.91 -15.47 9.44
CA GLN A 13 6.60 -15.41 10.87
C GLN A 13 7.29 -14.22 11.58
N SER A 14 8.54 -13.92 11.22
CA SER A 14 9.28 -12.77 11.75
C SER A 14 9.21 -11.55 10.82
N PHE A 15 9.32 -10.35 11.40
CA PHE A 15 9.31 -9.10 10.64
C PHE A 15 10.42 -9.04 9.57
N LEU A 16 11.66 -9.40 9.93
CA LEU A 16 12.78 -9.39 8.99
C LEU A 16 12.61 -10.40 7.86
N SER A 17 12.00 -11.57 8.14
CA SER A 17 11.66 -12.54 7.10
C SER A 17 10.64 -11.96 6.11
N ARG A 18 9.61 -11.24 6.59
CA ARG A 18 8.64 -10.56 5.72
C ARG A 18 9.30 -9.47 4.88
N VAL A 19 10.21 -8.67 5.47
CA VAL A 19 10.92 -7.61 4.72
C VAL A 19 11.73 -8.20 3.58
N LYS A 20 12.48 -9.28 3.85
CA LYS A 20 13.24 -9.98 2.81
C LYS A 20 12.33 -10.50 1.70
N MET A 21 11.23 -11.14 2.07
CA MET A 21 10.27 -11.66 1.09
C MET A 21 9.65 -10.54 0.25
N TRP A 22 9.23 -9.44 0.88
CA TRP A 22 8.68 -8.30 0.15
C TRP A 22 9.71 -7.64 -0.75
N PHE A 23 10.99 -7.66 -0.38
CA PHE A 23 12.05 -7.21 -1.28
C PHE A 23 12.10 -8.04 -2.56
N ASP A 24 12.01 -9.36 -2.45
CA ASP A 24 11.97 -10.27 -3.60
C ASP A 24 10.67 -10.12 -4.41
N LEU A 25 9.51 -9.98 -3.74
CA LEU A 25 8.20 -9.79 -4.37
C LEU A 25 8.03 -8.44 -5.06
N LEU A 26 8.87 -7.45 -4.75
CA LEU A 26 8.81 -6.11 -5.35
C LEU A 26 9.82 -5.93 -6.48
N ASP A 27 10.53 -6.99 -6.89
CA ASP A 27 11.48 -6.94 -8.00
C ASP A 27 10.77 -6.52 -9.31
N PRO A 28 11.09 -5.35 -9.88
CA PRO A 28 10.49 -4.88 -11.12
C PRO A 28 10.73 -5.81 -12.32
N SER A 29 11.73 -6.70 -12.26
CA SER A 29 11.99 -7.68 -13.33
C SER A 29 10.78 -8.60 -13.56
N VAL A 30 9.97 -8.84 -12.52
CA VAL A 30 8.77 -9.67 -12.59
C VAL A 30 7.70 -9.08 -13.52
N LEU A 31 7.71 -7.77 -13.76
CA LEU A 31 6.78 -7.09 -14.67
C LEU A 31 6.90 -7.56 -16.13
N PHE A 32 8.04 -8.15 -16.51
CA PHE A 32 8.24 -8.72 -17.85
C PHE A 32 7.64 -10.12 -18.01
N SER A 33 7.05 -10.69 -16.96
CA SER A 33 6.40 -12.01 -17.00
C SER A 33 5.07 -11.94 -17.74
N THR A 34 4.81 -12.92 -18.60
CA THR A 34 3.56 -13.02 -19.36
C THR A 34 2.42 -13.51 -18.46
N ASP A 35 1.18 -13.19 -18.82
CA ASP A 35 0.02 -13.65 -18.04
C ASP A 35 -0.10 -15.19 -18.02
N PHE A 36 0.35 -15.87 -19.09
CA PHE A 36 0.46 -17.32 -19.14
C PHE A 36 1.49 -17.85 -18.14
N ASP A 37 2.68 -17.23 -18.09
CA ASP A 37 3.75 -17.59 -17.15
C ASP A 37 3.28 -17.43 -15.69
N ILE A 38 2.53 -16.35 -15.41
CA ILE A 38 1.99 -16.05 -14.08
C ILE A 38 0.93 -17.07 -13.67
N GLN A 39 -0.04 -17.37 -14.54
CA GLN A 39 -1.08 -18.36 -14.30
C GLN A 39 -0.49 -19.76 -14.08
N ASN A 40 0.50 -20.15 -14.89
CA ASN A 40 1.21 -21.41 -14.71
C ASN A 40 1.90 -21.48 -13.35
N ALA A 41 2.63 -20.42 -12.97
CA ALA A 41 3.29 -20.33 -11.67
C ALA A 41 2.31 -20.39 -10.49
N HIS A 42 1.15 -19.76 -10.61
CA HIS A 42 0.10 -19.81 -9.59
C HIS A 42 -0.54 -21.20 -9.48
N SER A 43 -0.77 -21.89 -10.60
CA SER A 43 -1.37 -23.23 -10.62
C SER A 43 -0.54 -24.30 -9.91
N VAL A 44 0.78 -24.12 -9.86
CA VAL A 44 1.70 -25.03 -9.17
C VAL A 44 2.07 -24.56 -7.77
N LEU A 45 1.56 -23.41 -7.31
CA LEU A 45 1.88 -22.84 -6.00
C LEU A 45 1.45 -23.81 -4.88
N GLY A 46 2.37 -24.10 -3.95
CA GLY A 46 2.14 -25.08 -2.88
C GLY A 46 2.34 -26.55 -3.29
N THR A 47 2.78 -26.83 -4.52
CA THR A 47 3.13 -28.19 -4.97
C THR A 47 4.64 -28.36 -5.17
N ASP A 48 5.14 -29.59 -5.09
CA ASP A 48 6.56 -29.91 -5.39
C ASP A 48 6.94 -29.60 -6.85
N LYS A 49 5.96 -29.34 -7.71
CA LYS A 49 6.16 -29.02 -9.13
C LYS A 49 6.61 -27.58 -9.37
N ILE A 50 6.68 -26.70 -8.36
CA ILE A 50 7.19 -25.32 -8.49
C ILE A 50 8.56 -25.28 -9.21
N GLN A 51 9.44 -26.23 -8.91
CA GLN A 51 10.79 -26.29 -9.50
C GLN A 51 10.79 -26.61 -10.99
N SER A 52 9.70 -27.18 -11.52
CA SER A 52 9.58 -27.53 -12.95
C SER A 52 9.14 -26.35 -13.83
N THR A 53 8.80 -25.21 -13.23
CA THR A 53 8.43 -24.00 -13.97
C THR A 53 9.66 -23.33 -14.59
N LYS A 54 9.42 -22.51 -15.62
CA LYS A 54 10.43 -21.63 -16.25
C LYS A 54 11.23 -20.79 -15.25
N TYR A 55 10.64 -20.48 -14.10
CA TYR A 55 11.22 -19.62 -13.06
C TYR A 55 11.81 -20.41 -11.87
N GLY A 56 11.61 -21.74 -11.82
CA GLY A 56 12.08 -22.58 -10.72
C GLY A 56 11.67 -22.03 -9.35
N HIS A 57 12.66 -21.74 -8.50
CA HIS A 57 12.44 -21.16 -7.17
C HIS A 57 11.78 -19.76 -7.20
N GLY A 58 11.86 -19.03 -8.31
CA GLY A 58 11.24 -17.72 -8.50
C GLY A 58 9.76 -17.76 -8.89
N ALA A 59 9.18 -18.93 -9.17
CA ALA A 59 7.77 -19.02 -9.55
C ALA A 59 6.82 -18.60 -8.42
N ALA A 60 7.16 -18.90 -7.16
CA ALA A 60 6.38 -18.41 -6.03
C ALA A 60 6.35 -16.88 -5.99
N THR A 61 7.49 -16.23 -6.25
CA THR A 61 7.60 -14.77 -6.35
C THR A 61 6.70 -14.24 -7.47
N VAL A 62 6.79 -14.81 -8.67
CA VAL A 62 6.01 -14.38 -9.85
C VAL A 62 4.51 -14.50 -9.60
N ALA A 63 4.05 -15.60 -8.98
CA ALA A 63 2.65 -15.83 -8.67
C ALA A 63 2.15 -14.84 -7.60
N LEU A 64 2.82 -14.78 -6.45
CA LEU A 64 2.39 -13.97 -5.30
C LEU A 64 2.47 -12.46 -5.56
N SER A 65 3.35 -12.02 -6.46
CA SER A 65 3.50 -10.59 -6.78
C SER A 65 2.58 -10.13 -7.91
N SER A 66 1.88 -11.04 -8.61
CA SER A 66 1.17 -10.71 -9.85
C SER A 66 -0.27 -11.22 -9.90
N VAL A 67 -0.68 -12.00 -8.91
CA VAL A 67 -2.02 -12.61 -8.82
C VAL A 67 -2.77 -12.04 -7.62
N HIS A 68 -4.07 -11.84 -7.79
CA HIS A 68 -4.96 -11.46 -6.71
C HIS A 68 -5.13 -12.61 -5.72
N ALA A 69 -4.94 -12.34 -4.41
CA ALA A 69 -4.94 -13.38 -3.38
C ALA A 69 -6.26 -14.18 -3.31
N ASP A 70 -7.41 -13.49 -3.42
CA ASP A 70 -8.72 -14.13 -3.34
C ASP A 70 -9.18 -14.80 -4.66
N THR A 71 -9.07 -14.12 -5.80
CA THR A 71 -9.66 -14.60 -7.07
C THR A 71 -8.71 -15.48 -7.88
N GLY A 72 -7.39 -15.41 -7.64
CA GLY A 72 -6.41 -16.06 -8.50
C GLY A 72 -6.25 -15.41 -9.88
N GLU A 73 -6.87 -14.25 -10.12
CA GLU A 73 -6.77 -13.54 -11.40
C GLU A 73 -5.48 -12.71 -11.48
N VAL A 74 -4.95 -12.57 -12.70
CA VAL A 74 -3.75 -11.77 -12.93
C VAL A 74 -4.09 -10.29 -12.78
N LEU A 75 -3.31 -9.61 -11.93
CA LEU A 75 -3.46 -8.19 -11.70
C LEU A 75 -3.02 -7.38 -12.95
N PRO A 76 -3.72 -6.28 -13.27
CA PRO A 76 -3.27 -5.34 -14.30
C PRO A 76 -1.85 -4.85 -14.02
N LEU A 77 -1.02 -4.78 -15.06
CA LEU A 77 0.42 -4.50 -14.95
C LEU A 77 0.77 -3.31 -14.05
N ILE A 78 0.04 -2.20 -14.20
CA ILE A 78 0.30 -0.94 -13.48
C ILE A 78 -0.02 -1.00 -11.97
N PHE A 79 -0.82 -1.97 -11.54
CA PHE A 79 -1.26 -2.15 -10.16
C PHE A 79 -0.66 -3.38 -9.49
N ARG A 80 0.24 -4.11 -10.18
CA ARG A 80 1.03 -5.17 -9.57
C ARG A 80 1.97 -4.56 -8.50
N PRO A 81 2.14 -5.18 -7.33
CA PRO A 81 3.09 -4.71 -6.32
C PRO A 81 4.49 -4.29 -6.85
N PRO A 82 5.15 -5.05 -7.75
CA PRO A 82 6.43 -4.62 -8.34
C PRO A 82 6.38 -3.31 -9.14
N ALA A 83 5.22 -2.92 -9.66
CA ALA A 83 5.04 -1.67 -10.40
C ALA A 83 4.91 -0.45 -9.49
N LEU A 84 4.65 -0.66 -8.19
CA LEU A 84 4.44 0.43 -7.22
C LEU A 84 5.61 1.39 -7.19
N LEU A 85 6.84 0.89 -6.98
CA LEU A 85 8.01 1.75 -6.88
C LEU A 85 8.33 2.49 -8.19
N PRO A 86 8.45 1.83 -9.37
CA PRO A 86 8.80 2.53 -10.61
C PRO A 86 7.73 3.54 -11.06
N LEU A 87 6.43 3.27 -10.81
CA LEU A 87 5.36 4.18 -11.21
C LEU A 87 5.11 5.30 -10.18
N SER A 88 5.10 4.98 -8.89
CA SER A 88 4.80 5.98 -7.86
C SER A 88 5.99 6.89 -7.54
N SER A 89 7.23 6.41 -7.69
CA SER A 89 8.43 7.21 -7.39
C SER A 89 8.49 8.58 -8.10
N PRO A 90 8.33 8.69 -9.43
CA PRO A 90 8.32 10.00 -10.10
C PRO A 90 7.13 10.87 -9.68
N ILE A 91 5.99 10.26 -9.35
CA ILE A 91 4.78 10.98 -8.94
C ILE A 91 4.93 11.52 -7.50
N VAL A 92 5.43 10.70 -6.57
CA VAL A 92 5.76 11.09 -5.19
C VAL A 92 6.84 12.16 -5.21
N TYR A 93 7.90 11.97 -6.00
CA TYR A 93 8.91 13.01 -6.22
C TYR A 93 8.23 14.34 -6.60
N ALA A 94 7.35 14.32 -7.61
CA ALA A 94 6.72 15.54 -8.10
C ALA A 94 5.80 16.18 -7.04
N ALA A 95 5.00 15.38 -6.33
CA ALA A 95 4.03 15.86 -5.33
C ALA A 95 4.68 16.39 -4.04
N PHE A 96 5.86 15.91 -3.67
CA PHE A 96 6.56 16.31 -2.43
C PHE A 96 7.53 17.47 -2.63
N MET A 97 7.75 17.90 -3.88
CA MET A 97 8.57 19.06 -4.18
C MET A 97 7.80 20.38 -4.00
N PRO A 98 8.50 21.49 -3.67
CA PRO A 98 7.86 22.80 -3.62
C PRO A 98 7.33 23.22 -5.00
N HIS A 99 6.04 23.53 -5.09
CA HIS A 99 5.43 23.99 -6.33
C HIS A 99 5.40 25.53 -6.41
N SER A 100 5.62 26.06 -7.61
CA SER A 100 5.51 27.49 -7.88
C SER A 100 4.05 27.97 -7.89
N THR A 101 3.13 27.11 -8.34
CA THR A 101 1.70 27.39 -8.50
C THR A 101 0.84 26.34 -7.80
N VAL A 102 -0.35 26.75 -7.35
CA VAL A 102 -1.36 25.83 -6.77
C VAL A 102 -1.82 24.80 -7.81
N LYS A 103 -1.96 25.20 -9.09
CA LYS A 103 -2.35 24.31 -10.18
C LYS A 103 -1.38 23.13 -10.35
N SER A 104 -0.07 23.39 -10.30
CA SER A 104 0.95 22.34 -10.36
C SER A 104 0.86 21.39 -9.18
N ALA A 105 0.64 21.91 -7.96
CA ALA A 105 0.46 21.07 -6.78
C ALA A 105 -0.78 20.17 -6.89
N LEU A 106 -1.92 20.74 -7.31
CA LEU A 106 -3.15 19.99 -7.54
C LEU A 106 -2.95 18.88 -8.57
N LEU A 107 -2.27 19.15 -9.69
CA LEU A 107 -2.01 18.13 -10.70
C LEU A 107 -1.14 16.98 -10.16
N CYS A 108 -0.07 17.29 -9.44
CA CYS A 108 0.81 16.26 -8.88
C CYS A 108 0.11 15.43 -7.81
N HIS A 109 -0.66 16.05 -6.91
CA HIS A 109 -1.47 15.32 -5.93
C HIS A 109 -2.61 14.54 -6.58
N PHE A 110 -3.22 15.05 -7.66
CA PHE A 110 -4.22 14.31 -8.42
C PHE A 110 -3.65 13.01 -9.00
N MET A 111 -2.48 13.08 -9.64
CA MET A 111 -1.81 11.89 -10.18
C MET A 111 -1.45 10.90 -9.06
N LEU A 112 -0.92 11.42 -7.94
CA LEU A 112 -0.55 10.60 -6.79
C LEU A 112 -1.75 9.86 -6.21
N GLN A 113 -2.83 10.60 -5.92
CA GLN A 113 -4.02 10.03 -5.29
C GLN A 113 -4.77 9.11 -6.25
N SER A 114 -4.82 9.43 -7.54
CA SER A 114 -5.41 8.54 -8.55
C SER A 114 -4.68 7.19 -8.61
N TYR A 115 -3.35 7.21 -8.60
CA TYR A 115 -2.55 5.99 -8.61
C TYR A 115 -2.77 5.15 -7.35
N TYR A 116 -2.66 5.76 -6.16
CA TYR A 116 -2.85 5.02 -4.89
C TYR A 116 -4.30 4.52 -4.72
N THR A 117 -5.30 5.31 -5.11
CA THR A 117 -6.71 4.87 -5.12
C THR A 117 -6.88 3.64 -6.03
N GLY A 118 -6.34 3.68 -7.25
CA GLY A 118 -6.42 2.55 -8.18
C GLY A 118 -5.68 1.31 -7.66
N PHE A 119 -4.49 1.52 -7.10
CA PHE A 119 -3.68 0.45 -6.50
C PHE A 119 -4.41 -0.22 -5.33
N ASN A 120 -4.97 0.58 -4.42
CA ASN A 120 -5.75 0.11 -3.27
C ASN A 120 -7.05 -0.59 -3.70
N TYR A 121 -7.68 -0.09 -4.76
CA TYR A 121 -8.90 -0.67 -5.30
C TYR A 121 -8.66 -2.04 -5.94
N VAL A 122 -7.58 -2.19 -6.68
CA VAL A 122 -7.24 -3.44 -7.37
C VAL A 122 -6.71 -4.51 -6.41
N ASN A 123 -6.08 -4.12 -5.31
CA ASN A 123 -5.53 -5.03 -4.30
C ASN A 123 -6.43 -5.20 -3.05
N ARG A 124 -7.69 -4.73 -3.12
CA ARG A 124 -8.70 -4.94 -2.06
C ARG A 124 -9.13 -6.40 -2.02
N ASN A 125 -9.75 -6.84 -0.93
CA ASN A 125 -10.32 -8.18 -0.92
C ASN A 125 -11.54 -8.25 -1.85
N ALA A 126 -11.62 -9.31 -2.64
CA ALA A 126 -12.61 -9.52 -3.70
C ALA A 126 -13.65 -10.60 -3.33
N SER A 127 -13.81 -10.86 -2.03
CA SER A 127 -14.65 -11.94 -1.50
C SER A 127 -16.15 -11.82 -1.83
N LEU A 128 -16.59 -10.76 -2.52
CA LEU A 128 -17.97 -10.55 -2.96
C LEU A 128 -18.06 -10.37 -4.47
N LYS A 129 -19.01 -11.09 -5.09
CA LYS A 129 -19.40 -10.83 -6.48
C LYS A 129 -20.09 -9.45 -6.54
N GLN A 130 -19.54 -8.56 -7.34
CA GLN A 130 -20.07 -7.21 -7.56
C GLN A 130 -21.46 -7.26 -8.20
N GLU A 131 -22.49 -6.92 -7.43
CA GLU A 131 -23.77 -6.49 -7.97
C GLU A 131 -23.61 -5.10 -8.63
N LYS A 132 -24.46 -4.81 -9.62
CA LYS A 132 -24.37 -3.56 -10.42
C LYS A 132 -24.50 -2.30 -9.56
N GLU A 133 -25.27 -2.32 -8.48
CA GLU A 133 -25.41 -1.17 -7.58
C GLU A 133 -24.13 -0.90 -6.77
N MET A 134 -23.42 -1.96 -6.35
CA MET A 134 -22.13 -1.84 -5.67
C MET A 134 -21.06 -1.21 -6.57
N ALA A 135 -21.12 -1.45 -7.89
CA ALA A 135 -20.19 -0.85 -8.84
C ALA A 135 -20.29 0.68 -8.88
N LEU A 136 -21.49 1.26 -8.86
CA LEU A 136 -21.67 2.73 -8.86
C LEU A 136 -21.22 3.37 -7.55
N LYS A 137 -21.58 2.77 -6.40
CA LYS A 137 -21.12 3.21 -5.08
C LYS A 137 -19.59 3.28 -5.05
N GLN A 138 -18.93 2.24 -5.53
CA GLN A 138 -17.47 2.16 -5.52
C GLN A 138 -16.80 3.17 -6.46
N ILE A 139 -17.38 3.42 -7.65
CA ILE A 139 -16.90 4.48 -8.55
C ILE A 139 -16.99 5.84 -7.86
N LEU A 140 -18.12 6.13 -7.21
CA LEU A 140 -18.33 7.39 -6.51
C LEU A 140 -17.36 7.55 -5.32
N LEU A 141 -17.14 6.48 -4.54
CA LEU A 141 -16.17 6.46 -3.45
C LEU A 141 -14.75 6.71 -3.96
N ASN A 142 -14.33 6.04 -5.03
CA ASN A 142 -13.01 6.21 -5.62
C ASN A 142 -12.82 7.65 -6.14
N LEU A 143 -13.81 8.18 -6.87
CA LEU A 143 -13.76 9.54 -7.40
C LEU A 143 -13.73 10.58 -6.27
N GLY A 144 -14.63 10.46 -5.29
CA GLY A 144 -14.66 11.31 -4.11
C GLY A 144 -13.33 11.27 -3.34
N THR A 145 -12.74 10.07 -3.22
CA THR A 145 -11.43 9.87 -2.59
C THR A 145 -10.33 10.63 -3.29
N VAL A 146 -10.23 10.50 -4.62
CA VAL A 146 -9.25 11.24 -5.41
C VAL A 146 -9.48 12.75 -5.27
N SER A 147 -10.74 13.22 -5.35
CA SER A 147 -11.07 14.64 -5.26
C SER A 147 -10.68 15.25 -3.91
N TYR A 148 -11.13 14.69 -2.79
CA TYR A 148 -10.83 15.28 -1.47
C TYR A 148 -9.33 15.19 -1.17
N ALA A 149 -8.69 14.06 -1.48
CA ALA A 149 -7.29 13.84 -1.14
C ALA A 149 -6.37 14.72 -1.99
N THR A 150 -6.76 15.06 -3.23
CA THR A 150 -6.06 16.02 -4.07
C THR A 150 -6.09 17.42 -3.48
N CYS A 151 -7.28 17.91 -3.10
CA CYS A 151 -7.44 19.21 -2.49
C CYS A 151 -6.69 19.32 -1.16
N ALA A 152 -6.85 18.30 -0.30
CA ALA A 152 -6.18 18.25 0.98
C ALA A 152 -4.66 18.12 0.84
N GLY A 153 -4.15 17.32 -0.11
CA GLY A 153 -2.73 17.21 -0.39
C GLY A 153 -2.09 18.53 -0.81
N ALA A 154 -2.80 19.30 -1.65
CA ALA A 154 -2.34 20.62 -2.11
C ALA A 154 -2.54 21.74 -1.07
N LEU A 155 -3.15 21.46 0.09
CA LEU A 155 -3.45 22.44 1.14
C LEU A 155 -2.23 23.28 1.54
N PRO A 156 -1.02 22.73 1.76
CA PRO A 156 0.14 23.55 2.10
C PRO A 156 0.44 24.64 1.07
N GLN A 157 0.29 24.35 -0.22
CA GLN A 157 0.52 25.31 -1.30
C GLN A 157 -0.60 26.33 -1.42
N ILE A 158 -1.86 25.89 -1.21
CA ILE A 158 -3.02 26.77 -1.15
C ILE A 158 -2.85 27.81 -0.03
N LEU A 159 -2.50 27.38 1.19
CA LEU A 159 -2.27 28.26 2.33
C LEU A 159 -1.17 29.29 2.02
N ILE A 160 -0.04 28.85 1.44
CA ILE A 160 1.09 29.75 1.14
C ILE A 160 0.73 30.77 0.06
N LYS A 161 0.05 30.35 -1.02
CA LYS A 161 -0.12 31.18 -2.23
C LYS A 161 -1.44 31.95 -2.25
N GLN A 162 -2.55 31.35 -1.82
CA GLN A 162 -3.86 31.99 -1.88
C GLN A 162 -4.17 32.77 -0.60
N LEU A 163 -3.80 32.25 0.58
CA LEU A 163 -4.05 32.95 1.85
C LEU A 163 -2.96 33.96 2.23
N GLY A 164 -1.95 34.14 1.36
CA GLY A 164 -0.96 35.20 1.52
C GLY A 164 -0.11 35.10 2.79
N VAL A 165 0.21 33.89 3.24
CA VAL A 165 1.03 33.67 4.45
C VAL A 165 2.43 34.24 4.24
N ARG A 166 2.74 35.34 4.94
CA ARG A 166 4.03 36.07 4.84
C ARG A 166 4.96 35.85 6.03
N THR A 167 4.43 35.34 7.15
CA THR A 167 5.24 35.13 8.36
C THR A 167 6.21 33.96 8.17
N PRO A 168 7.53 34.15 8.41
CA PRO A 168 8.54 33.12 8.15
C PRO A 168 8.31 31.83 8.97
N PHE A 169 7.80 31.97 10.19
CA PHE A 169 7.43 30.83 11.05
C PHE A 169 6.32 29.98 10.42
N VAL A 170 5.22 30.61 10.01
CA VAL A 170 4.07 29.91 9.41
C VAL A 170 4.45 29.32 8.05
N LEU A 171 5.27 30.03 7.27
CA LEU A 171 5.80 29.53 6.00
C LEU A 171 6.64 28.26 6.20
N ASN A 172 7.51 28.25 7.21
CA ASN A 172 8.31 27.08 7.53
C ASN A 172 7.42 25.91 7.98
N PHE A 173 6.44 26.17 8.85
CA PHE A 173 5.46 25.18 9.29
C PHE A 173 4.72 24.55 8.12
N CYS A 174 4.13 25.35 7.22
CA CYS A 174 3.42 24.86 6.04
C CYS A 174 4.32 24.05 5.08
N ARG A 175 5.60 24.39 4.95
CA ARG A 175 6.52 23.72 4.01
C ARG A 175 7.17 22.45 4.55
N THR A 176 7.27 22.30 5.86
CA THR A 176 8.10 21.24 6.48
C THR A 176 7.35 20.40 7.50
N VAL A 177 6.52 21.01 8.35
CA VAL A 177 5.83 20.32 9.45
C VAL A 177 4.48 19.79 8.98
N LEU A 178 3.65 20.65 8.39
CA LEU A 178 2.28 20.30 7.97
C LEU A 178 2.20 19.13 6.96
N PRO A 179 3.09 19.02 5.95
CA PRO A 179 2.99 17.95 4.95
C PRO A 179 3.16 16.53 5.53
N VAL A 180 3.84 16.40 6.66
CA VAL A 180 4.15 15.10 7.28
C VAL A 180 2.90 14.39 7.83
N PRO A 181 2.19 14.95 8.84
CA PRO A 181 0.97 14.33 9.34
C PRO A 181 -0.10 14.30 8.25
N LEU A 182 -0.14 15.30 7.37
CA LEU A 182 -1.08 15.34 6.25
C LEU A 182 -0.90 14.15 5.31
N ALA A 183 0.34 13.83 4.89
CA ALA A 183 0.59 12.68 4.03
C ALA A 183 0.17 11.35 4.68
N ALA A 184 0.45 11.17 5.97
CA ALA A 184 0.05 9.98 6.71
C ALA A 184 -1.47 9.84 6.83
N ILE A 185 -2.15 10.93 7.20
CA ILE A 185 -3.61 11.00 7.35
C ILE A 185 -4.30 10.73 6.02
N LEU A 186 -3.83 11.35 4.92
CA LEU A 186 -4.41 11.14 3.59
C LEU A 186 -4.22 9.71 3.09
N ALA A 187 -3.06 9.10 3.36
CA ALA A 187 -2.83 7.70 3.00
C ALA A 187 -3.76 6.75 3.77
N TYR A 188 -3.96 7.01 5.07
CA TYR A 188 -4.88 6.27 5.91
C TYR A 188 -6.30 6.38 5.37
N PHE A 189 -6.81 7.61 5.20
CA PHE A 189 -8.19 7.82 4.78
C PHE A 189 -8.43 7.31 3.35
N ASN A 190 -7.51 7.50 2.42
CA ASN A 190 -7.62 6.99 1.06
C ASN A 190 -7.88 5.48 1.05
N LEU A 191 -7.08 4.71 1.79
CA LEU A 191 -7.28 3.26 1.85
C LEU A 191 -8.62 2.91 2.52
N THR A 192 -8.94 3.54 3.65
CA THR A 192 -10.18 3.22 4.38
C THR A 192 -11.44 3.52 3.57
N THR A 193 -11.43 4.57 2.75
CA THR A 193 -12.59 4.93 1.90
C THR A 193 -12.67 4.02 0.67
N VAL A 194 -11.54 3.64 0.08
CA VAL A 194 -11.52 2.72 -1.08
C VAL A 194 -11.92 1.31 -0.68
N ARG A 195 -11.53 0.85 0.51
CA ARG A 195 -11.78 -0.50 1.04
C ARG A 195 -12.93 -0.53 2.05
N SER A 196 -13.84 0.45 2.03
CA SER A 196 -14.95 0.53 3.01
C SER A 196 -15.95 -0.61 2.91
N GLU A 197 -16.03 -1.29 1.77
CA GLU A 197 -16.91 -2.45 1.58
C GLU A 197 -16.49 -3.67 2.42
N GLU A 198 -15.20 -3.81 2.75
CA GLU A 198 -14.68 -4.94 3.52
C GLU A 198 -15.19 -5.00 4.96
N PRO A 199 -15.18 -3.91 5.76
CA PRO A 199 -15.80 -3.93 7.09
C PRO A 199 -17.34 -3.98 7.03
N GLU A 200 -17.97 -3.42 5.98
CA GLU A 200 -19.44 -3.41 5.85
C GLU A 200 -20.00 -4.80 5.54
N ASN A 201 -19.34 -5.53 4.63
CA ASN A 201 -19.84 -6.79 4.09
C ASN A 201 -19.05 -8.01 4.59
N GLY A 202 -17.82 -7.82 5.06
CA GLY A 202 -16.92 -8.88 5.50
C GLY A 202 -16.00 -9.41 4.41
N ILE A 203 -14.95 -10.11 4.86
CA ILE A 203 -13.95 -10.76 4.00
C ILE A 203 -13.95 -12.27 4.25
N GLN A 204 -13.51 -13.04 3.27
CA GLN A 204 -13.42 -14.49 3.37
C GLN A 204 -12.45 -14.90 4.48
N VAL A 205 -12.96 -15.71 5.41
CA VAL A 205 -12.17 -16.38 6.45
C VAL A 205 -12.02 -17.87 6.14
N PHE A 206 -10.91 -18.42 6.61
CA PHE A 206 -10.48 -19.78 6.37
C PHE A 206 -10.15 -20.49 7.68
N ASP A 207 -10.36 -21.80 7.70
CA ASP A 207 -9.87 -22.68 8.77
C ASP A 207 -8.36 -22.92 8.68
N SER A 208 -7.82 -23.72 9.60
CA SER A 208 -6.40 -24.07 9.63
C SER A 208 -5.94 -24.97 8.48
N GLU A 209 -6.86 -25.66 7.83
CA GLU A 209 -6.65 -26.50 6.66
C GLU A 209 -6.73 -25.72 5.34
N GLY A 210 -7.14 -24.46 5.39
CA GLY A 210 -7.28 -23.58 4.22
C GLY A 210 -8.60 -23.75 3.46
N ASN A 211 -9.64 -24.26 4.13
CA ASN A 211 -11.00 -24.30 3.60
C ASN A 211 -11.74 -23.01 3.96
N ALA A 212 -12.54 -22.52 3.02
CA ALA A 212 -13.36 -21.33 3.20
C ALA A 212 -14.52 -21.61 4.17
N VAL A 213 -14.58 -20.84 5.27
CA VAL A 213 -15.59 -21.02 6.33
C VAL A 213 -16.76 -20.05 6.17
N GLY A 214 -16.49 -18.80 5.81
CA GLY A 214 -17.53 -17.77 5.67
C GLY A 214 -16.96 -16.36 5.52
N LEU A 215 -17.81 -15.34 5.65
CA LEU A 215 -17.42 -13.93 5.58
C LEU A 215 -17.46 -13.29 6.97
N SER A 216 -16.36 -12.67 7.39
CA SER A 216 -16.27 -11.97 8.68
C SER A 216 -16.05 -10.47 8.48
N LYS A 217 -16.93 -9.66 9.08
CA LYS A 217 -16.84 -8.18 9.13
C LYS A 217 -15.73 -7.74 10.07
N SER A 218 -15.58 -8.45 11.18
CA SER A 218 -14.53 -8.18 12.17
C SER A 218 -13.13 -8.42 11.60
N ALA A 219 -12.97 -9.44 10.74
CA ALA A 219 -11.74 -9.66 9.99
C ALA A 219 -11.50 -8.54 8.97
N GLY A 220 -12.55 -8.10 8.25
CA GLY A 220 -12.50 -6.99 7.29
C GLY A 220 -12.06 -5.67 7.92
N GLU A 221 -12.66 -5.29 9.04
CA GLU A 221 -12.29 -4.08 9.78
C GLU A 221 -10.82 -4.12 10.21
N LYS A 222 -10.37 -5.25 10.75
CA LYS A 222 -8.98 -5.44 11.17
C LYS A 222 -8.03 -5.35 9.96
N ALA A 223 -8.35 -6.02 8.85
CA ALA A 223 -7.54 -6.01 7.63
C ALA A 223 -7.37 -4.60 7.06
N VAL A 224 -8.47 -3.85 6.95
CA VAL A 224 -8.46 -2.47 6.46
C VAL A 224 -7.67 -1.56 7.40
N ARG A 225 -7.88 -1.68 8.72
CA ARG A 225 -7.16 -0.85 9.69
C ARG A 225 -5.65 -1.09 9.68
N GLU A 226 -5.21 -2.34 9.69
CA GLU A 226 -3.78 -2.69 9.64
C GLU A 226 -3.14 -2.21 8.33
N THR A 227 -3.84 -2.37 7.22
CA THR A 227 -3.36 -1.87 5.93
C THR A 227 -3.35 -0.34 5.89
N ALA A 228 -4.35 0.34 6.45
CA ALA A 228 -4.40 1.81 6.46
C ALA A 228 -3.24 2.39 7.26
N LEU A 229 -2.90 1.77 8.39
CA LEU A 229 -1.74 2.12 9.20
C LEU A 229 -0.43 1.89 8.47
N SER A 230 -0.31 0.81 7.68
CA SER A 230 0.91 0.57 6.90
C SER A 230 1.11 1.61 5.80
N ARG A 231 0.03 2.04 5.13
CA ARG A 231 0.05 3.13 4.13
C ARG A 231 0.35 4.49 4.75
N ALA A 232 -0.21 4.77 5.92
CA ALA A 232 0.10 5.96 6.71
C ALA A 232 1.58 6.01 7.10
N ALA A 233 2.14 4.88 7.55
CA ALA A 233 3.56 4.76 7.85
C ALA A 233 4.42 4.98 6.59
N LEU A 234 4.05 4.38 5.45
CA LEU A 234 4.76 4.54 4.17
C LEU A 234 4.88 6.00 3.74
N LEU A 235 3.74 6.68 3.56
CA LEU A 235 3.75 8.06 3.07
C LEU A 235 4.18 9.07 4.14
N GLY A 236 3.84 8.83 5.41
CA GLY A 236 4.26 9.67 6.53
C GLY A 236 5.77 9.68 6.75
N THR A 237 6.42 8.52 6.71
CA THR A 237 7.89 8.42 6.84
C THR A 237 8.60 8.99 5.61
N THR A 238 8.07 8.73 4.40
CA THR A 238 8.57 9.32 3.16
C THR A 238 8.48 10.85 3.18
N ALA A 239 7.49 11.42 3.87
CA ALA A 239 7.38 12.86 4.12
C ALA A 239 8.38 13.35 5.19
N ALA A 240 8.53 12.62 6.29
CA ALA A 240 9.24 13.04 7.48
C ALA A 240 10.77 12.96 7.34
N VAL A 241 11.26 11.79 6.93
CA VAL A 241 12.68 11.44 7.00
C VAL A 241 13.55 12.32 6.11
N PRO A 242 13.17 12.66 4.86
CA PRO A 242 13.96 13.58 4.04
C PRO A 242 14.13 14.96 4.70
N ASN A 243 13.08 15.49 5.32
CA ASN A 243 13.16 16.78 6.02
C ASN A 243 14.09 16.70 7.25
N LEU A 244 14.06 15.59 7.99
CA LEU A 244 14.97 15.36 9.12
C LEU A 244 16.43 15.25 8.67
N ILE A 245 16.70 14.46 7.61
CA ILE A 245 18.04 14.33 7.01
C ILE A 245 18.56 15.71 6.60
N LEU A 246 17.74 16.50 5.92
CA LEU A 246 18.13 17.85 5.51
C LEU A 246 18.41 18.76 6.70
N ALA A 247 17.58 18.73 7.75
CA ALA A 247 17.79 19.53 8.95
C ALA A 247 19.09 19.16 9.68
N LEU A 248 19.46 17.88 9.70
CA LEU A 248 20.73 17.41 10.29
C LEU A 248 21.93 17.83 9.43
N LEU A 249 21.83 17.71 8.10
CA LEU A 249 22.92 18.07 7.19
C LEU A 249 23.17 19.57 7.13
N GLN A 250 22.13 20.40 7.24
CA GLN A 250 22.26 21.86 7.33
C GLN A 250 23.09 22.34 8.54
N ARG A 251 23.20 21.52 9.59
CA ARG A 251 24.07 21.83 10.75
C ARG A 251 25.56 21.64 10.46
N THR A 252 25.92 20.94 9.37
CA THR A 252 27.31 20.66 9.01
C THR A 252 27.92 21.77 8.16
N ARG A 253 29.19 22.12 8.41
CA ARG A 253 29.91 23.20 7.71
C ARG A 253 30.05 22.97 6.19
N LEU A 254 30.04 21.71 5.76
CA LEU A 254 30.21 21.31 4.36
C LEU A 254 29.00 21.69 3.49
N PHE A 255 27.79 21.50 4.03
CA PHE A 255 26.53 21.80 3.34
C PHE A 255 26.11 23.26 3.46
N GLN A 256 26.57 24.00 4.47
CA GLN A 256 26.39 25.45 4.54
C GLN A 256 27.09 26.19 3.38
N ARG A 257 28.22 25.64 2.89
CA ARG A 257 29.02 26.25 1.82
C ARG A 257 28.56 25.87 0.41
N ARG A 258 27.76 24.81 0.26
CA ARG A 258 27.29 24.30 -1.05
C ARG A 258 25.77 24.10 -1.07
N SER A 259 25.00 25.19 -1.14
CA SER A 259 23.53 25.13 -1.13
C SER A 259 22.93 24.34 -2.31
N VAL A 260 23.63 24.28 -3.44
CA VAL A 260 23.21 23.52 -4.63
C VAL A 260 23.14 22.01 -4.34
N LEU A 261 24.11 21.47 -3.59
CA LEU A 261 24.11 20.05 -3.18
C LEU A 261 22.91 19.72 -2.29
N LEU A 262 22.49 20.66 -1.43
CA LEU A 262 21.35 20.48 -0.55
C LEU A 262 20.02 20.47 -1.33
N ALA A 263 19.92 21.27 -2.39
CA ALA A 263 18.75 21.30 -3.26
C ALA A 263 18.56 19.96 -4.02
N SER A 264 19.65 19.35 -4.49
CA SER A 264 19.61 18.03 -5.16
C SER A 264 19.38 16.87 -4.20
N LEU A 265 19.75 17.01 -2.92
CA LEU A 265 19.65 15.91 -1.96
C LEU A 265 18.22 15.62 -1.50
N ARG A 266 17.37 16.65 -1.37
CA ARG A 266 15.98 16.50 -0.95
C ARG A 266 15.20 15.51 -1.82
N PRO A 267 15.15 15.67 -3.16
CA PRO A 267 14.43 14.74 -4.00
C PRO A 267 15.01 13.32 -3.99
N PHE A 268 16.34 13.19 -4.01
CA PHE A 268 17.00 11.88 -3.94
C PHE A 268 16.62 11.15 -2.66
N SER A 269 16.60 11.87 -1.54
CA SER A 269 16.23 11.32 -0.23
C SER A 269 14.77 10.87 -0.21
N VAL A 270 13.83 11.60 -0.83
CA VAL A 270 12.41 11.19 -0.92
C VAL A 270 12.27 9.86 -1.64
N VAL A 271 12.87 9.73 -2.83
CA VAL A 271 12.79 8.50 -3.64
C VAL A 271 13.49 7.34 -2.93
N PHE A 272 14.66 7.58 -2.35
CA PHE A 272 15.41 6.57 -1.60
C PHE A 272 14.64 6.06 -0.39
N ILE A 273 14.07 6.96 0.42
CA ILE A 273 13.26 6.57 1.59
C ILE A 273 11.99 5.86 1.15
N LEU A 274 11.33 6.31 0.08
CA LEU A 274 10.18 5.58 -0.48
C LEU A 274 10.57 4.14 -0.84
N GLY A 275 11.67 3.95 -1.58
CA GLY A 275 12.17 2.63 -1.98
C GLY A 275 12.45 1.69 -0.80
N LEU A 276 13.02 2.20 0.29
CA LEU A 276 13.24 1.42 1.51
C LEU A 276 11.93 1.16 2.27
N MET A 277 11.02 2.14 2.29
CA MET A 277 9.80 2.06 3.08
C MET A 277 8.72 1.21 2.44
N VAL A 278 8.70 1.01 1.12
CA VAL A 278 7.70 0.13 0.47
C VAL A 278 7.75 -1.30 1.07
N PRO A 279 8.87 -2.06 1.01
CA PRO A 279 8.93 -3.41 1.59
C PRO A 279 8.73 -3.42 3.10
N VAL A 280 9.25 -2.39 3.81
CA VAL A 280 9.06 -2.25 5.26
C VAL A 280 7.59 -2.10 5.61
N SER A 281 6.87 -1.23 4.90
CA SER A 281 5.46 -0.94 5.14
C SER A 281 4.59 -2.18 4.93
N PHE A 282 4.85 -2.95 3.86
CA PHE A 282 4.07 -4.15 3.57
C PHE A 282 4.33 -5.25 4.60
N SER A 283 5.51 -5.23 5.21
CA SER A 283 5.94 -6.18 6.25
C SER A 283 5.47 -5.83 7.66
N LEU A 284 4.94 -4.63 7.91
CA LEU A 284 4.54 -4.18 9.24
C LEU A 284 3.53 -5.14 9.87
N PHE A 285 2.54 -5.59 9.10
CA PHE A 285 1.60 -6.62 9.50
C PHE A 285 1.70 -7.83 8.55
N PRO A 286 1.42 -9.05 9.01
CA PRO A 286 1.48 -10.24 8.19
C PRO A 286 0.41 -10.20 7.07
N GLN A 287 0.72 -10.82 5.92
CA GLN A 287 -0.19 -10.89 4.78
C GLN A 287 -1.37 -11.84 5.07
N LEU A 288 -1.09 -12.93 5.80
CA LEU A 288 -2.09 -13.80 6.38
C LEU A 288 -2.42 -13.31 7.79
N GLY A 289 -3.61 -12.76 7.95
CA GLY A 289 -4.13 -12.31 9.23
C GLY A 289 -4.75 -13.46 10.01
N THR A 290 -4.73 -13.34 11.34
CA THR A 290 -5.46 -14.24 12.24
C THR A 290 -6.49 -13.46 13.04
N ILE A 291 -7.67 -14.04 13.20
CA ILE A 291 -8.73 -13.49 14.05
C ILE A 291 -9.13 -14.54 15.09
N LYS A 292 -9.19 -14.12 16.35
CA LYS A 292 -9.54 -15.02 17.46
C LYS A 292 -11.04 -15.26 17.50
N LYS A 293 -11.44 -16.43 17.99
CA LYS A 293 -12.84 -16.84 18.19
C LYS A 293 -13.67 -15.81 18.95
N GLU A 294 -13.10 -15.15 19.97
CA GLU A 294 -13.85 -14.19 20.79
C GLU A 294 -14.22 -12.90 20.04
N ARG A 295 -13.54 -12.61 18.92
CA ARG A 295 -13.79 -11.44 18.07
C ARG A 295 -14.52 -11.79 16.79
N LEU A 296 -14.87 -13.07 16.60
CA LEU A 296 -15.64 -13.54 15.46
C LEU A 296 -17.12 -13.43 15.76
N GLU A 297 -17.88 -13.25 14.68
CA GLU A 297 -19.33 -13.33 14.67
C GLU A 297 -19.79 -14.70 15.21
N GLU A 298 -20.88 -14.73 15.99
CA GLU A 298 -21.35 -15.94 16.69
C GLU A 298 -21.54 -17.14 15.74
N GLU A 299 -21.98 -16.87 14.51
CA GLU A 299 -22.17 -17.86 13.44
C GLU A 299 -20.87 -18.56 13.02
N LEU A 300 -19.73 -17.87 13.08
CA LEU A 300 -18.42 -18.38 12.67
C LEU A 300 -17.61 -18.97 13.83
N GLN A 301 -18.03 -18.73 15.07
CA GLN A 301 -17.34 -19.24 16.26
C GLN A 301 -17.36 -20.76 16.35
N ALA A 302 -18.40 -21.41 15.83
CA ALA A 302 -18.50 -22.87 15.79
C ALA A 302 -17.43 -23.49 14.88
N ALA A 303 -17.06 -22.80 13.79
CA ALA A 303 -16.06 -23.26 12.84
C ALA A 303 -14.62 -22.97 13.27
N ALA A 304 -14.41 -22.08 14.25
CA ALA A 304 -13.10 -21.82 14.84
C ALA A 304 -12.70 -22.90 15.85
N VAL A 305 -12.48 -24.14 15.37
CA VAL A 305 -12.12 -25.31 16.20
C VAL A 305 -10.78 -25.09 16.93
N ASP A 306 -9.79 -24.50 16.25
CA ASP A 306 -8.47 -24.17 16.80
C ASP A 306 -8.43 -22.82 17.56
N GLY A 307 -9.59 -22.23 17.85
CA GLY A 307 -9.72 -20.95 18.55
C GLY A 307 -9.41 -19.70 17.72
N HIS A 308 -9.06 -19.85 16.44
CA HIS A 308 -8.83 -18.74 15.52
C HIS A 308 -9.12 -19.14 14.06
N LEU A 309 -9.41 -18.15 13.22
CA LEU A 309 -9.53 -18.28 11.77
C LEU A 309 -8.48 -17.40 11.07
N TYR A 310 -8.21 -17.72 9.81
CA TYR A 310 -7.26 -17.04 8.95
C TYR A 310 -7.97 -16.21 7.91
N TYR A 311 -7.37 -15.12 7.45
CA TYR A 311 -7.89 -14.31 6.35
C TYR A 311 -6.76 -13.65 5.55
N HIS A 312 -7.03 -13.35 4.29
CA HIS A 312 -6.12 -12.54 3.48
C HIS A 312 -6.29 -11.07 3.86
N ARG A 313 -5.21 -10.42 4.28
CA ARG A 313 -5.24 -8.99 4.61
C ARG A 313 -5.49 -8.13 3.36
N GLY A 314 -5.16 -8.63 2.18
CA GLY A 314 -4.98 -7.81 0.99
C GLY A 314 -3.74 -6.92 1.09
N LEU A 315 -3.58 -6.02 0.12
CA LEU A 315 -2.45 -5.09 0.06
C LEU A 315 -2.90 -3.65 0.32
#